data_AF-B8BU41-F1
#
_entry.id   AF-B8BU41-F1
#
_cell.length_a   1.000
_cell.length_b   1.000
_cell.length_c   1.000
_cell.angle_alpha   90.00
_cell.angle_beta   90.00
_cell.angle_gamma   90.00
#
_symmetry.space_group_name_H-M   'P 1'
#
loop_
_entity.id
_entity.type
_entity.pdbx_description
1 polymer ?
#
loop_
_entity_poly.entity_id
_entity_poly.type
_entity_poly.pdbx_seq_one_letter_code
_entity_poly.pdbx_strand_id
1 'polypeptide(L)'
;MRKLLNEKIAGKEDSVKTSVEFSPCNGPDVDALNNLEFYDQLNERGQQLTIGDFGNNEETDSWSEEVLEHLLVDANPSLDVRVLYIPTASYALNPKSANTPGKQRQRARADGKKRRDQVLHLLDELMTIIDSIGTKLNLQAITLDLDDGSLKQPVGSYETASAPETDKDSLTTWNPHVIYVEGGNTFWLQHCIDKGNYSKLIKEACTGNDGAVYCGKSAGAIVAGSNVSTATWKGWDEPSVVPGRETYNQWMDCKGFGFFGDASIFPHMNDDWNMLVEEKRNAMTPEETVHCLREEDVCCVIGERERRFVVSGPAP
;
A
#
# COMPACT_ATOMS: atom_id res chain seq x y z
N MET A 1 -7.26 5.45 -7.75
CA MET A 1 -8.17 5.78 -8.87
C MET A 1 -8.67 4.56 -9.61
N ARG A 2 -7.84 3.79 -10.34
CA ARG A 2 -8.30 2.62 -11.14
C ARG A 2 -9.19 1.64 -10.35
N LYS A 3 -8.77 1.24 -9.15
CA LYS A 3 -9.58 0.34 -8.30
C LYS A 3 -10.96 0.91 -7.92
N LEU A 4 -11.03 2.20 -7.57
CA LEU A 4 -12.30 2.87 -7.27
C LEU A 4 -13.22 2.88 -8.49
N LEU A 5 -12.65 3.13 -9.68
CA LEU A 5 -13.36 3.08 -10.95
C LEU A 5 -13.89 1.66 -11.24
N ASN A 6 -13.08 0.62 -11.05
CA ASN A 6 -13.51 -0.77 -11.28
C ASN A 6 -14.61 -1.21 -10.29
N GLU A 7 -14.55 -0.79 -9.02
CA GLU A 7 -15.65 -1.02 -8.06
C GLU A 7 -16.95 -0.33 -8.51
N LYS A 8 -16.84 0.86 -9.10
CA LYS A 8 -18.01 1.57 -9.66
C LYS A 8 -18.58 0.85 -10.89
N ILE A 9 -17.72 0.40 -11.80
CA ILE A 9 -18.10 -0.40 -12.98
C ILE A 9 -18.85 -1.65 -12.53
N ALA A 10 -18.27 -2.44 -11.63
CA ALA A 10 -18.90 -3.67 -11.12
C ALA A 10 -20.29 -3.40 -10.50
N GLY A 11 -20.42 -2.33 -9.70
CA GLY A 11 -21.70 -1.93 -9.13
C GLY A 11 -22.76 -1.52 -10.17
N LYS A 12 -22.33 -0.88 -11.27
CA LYS A 12 -23.22 -0.53 -12.39
C LYS A 12 -23.61 -1.75 -13.23
N GLU A 13 -22.68 -2.66 -13.48
CA GLU A 13 -22.96 -3.94 -14.15
C GLU A 13 -24.03 -4.75 -13.39
N ASP A 14 -23.89 -4.85 -12.07
CA ASP A 14 -24.87 -5.52 -11.20
C ASP A 14 -26.24 -4.83 -11.27
N SER A 15 -26.28 -3.50 -11.34
CA SER A 15 -27.52 -2.73 -11.50
C SER A 15 -28.20 -2.96 -12.85
N VAL A 16 -27.43 -2.96 -13.94
CA VAL A 16 -27.93 -3.26 -15.30
C VAL A 16 -28.49 -4.68 -15.33
N LYS A 17 -27.74 -5.66 -14.83
CA LYS A 17 -28.17 -7.06 -14.76
C LYS A 17 -29.49 -7.20 -13.99
N THR A 18 -29.57 -6.55 -12.83
CA THR A 18 -30.79 -6.55 -12.01
C THR A 18 -31.96 -5.92 -12.76
N SER A 19 -31.76 -4.81 -13.48
CA SER A 19 -32.84 -4.15 -14.24
C SER A 19 -33.45 -5.06 -15.33
N VAL A 20 -32.60 -5.85 -16.00
CA VAL A 20 -33.03 -6.82 -17.03
C VAL A 20 -33.83 -7.96 -16.42
N GLU A 21 -33.42 -8.46 -15.25
CA GLU A 21 -34.14 -9.52 -14.53
C GLU A 21 -35.53 -9.06 -14.07
N PHE A 22 -35.67 -7.81 -13.60
CA PHE A 22 -36.95 -7.27 -13.13
C PHE A 22 -37.90 -6.80 -14.24
N SER A 23 -37.40 -6.46 -15.44
CA SER A 23 -38.25 -6.00 -16.55
C SER A 23 -37.83 -6.55 -17.92
N PRO A 24 -38.02 -7.86 -18.18
CA PRO A 24 -37.58 -8.50 -19.43
C PRO A 24 -38.18 -7.89 -20.71
N CYS A 25 -39.32 -7.22 -20.58
CA CYS A 25 -40.05 -6.61 -21.70
C CYS A 25 -39.66 -5.15 -21.98
N ASN A 26 -38.98 -4.47 -21.04
CA ASN A 26 -38.63 -3.05 -21.16
C ASN A 26 -37.15 -2.81 -21.51
N GLY A 27 -36.35 -3.87 -21.61
CA GLY A 27 -34.91 -3.77 -21.86
C GLY A 27 -34.13 -3.28 -20.63
N PRO A 28 -32.78 -3.24 -20.71
CA PRO A 28 -31.95 -2.68 -19.66
C PRO A 28 -32.21 -1.18 -19.48
N ASP A 29 -31.95 -0.67 -18.27
CA ASP A 29 -31.89 0.76 -18.03
C ASP A 29 -30.82 1.40 -18.94
N VAL A 30 -31.27 2.19 -19.92
CA VAL A 30 -30.43 2.81 -20.95
C VAL A 30 -29.49 3.85 -20.35
N ASP A 31 -29.91 4.55 -19.29
CA ASP A 31 -29.06 5.52 -18.61
C ASP A 31 -27.95 4.80 -17.83
N ALA A 32 -28.25 3.65 -17.21
CA ALA A 32 -27.24 2.82 -16.57
C ALA A 32 -26.24 2.25 -17.59
N LEU A 33 -26.71 1.84 -18.77
CA LEU A 33 -25.87 1.32 -19.85
C LEU A 33 -24.94 2.38 -20.46
N ASN A 34 -25.47 3.58 -20.76
CA ASN A 34 -24.66 4.68 -21.28
C ASN A 34 -23.57 5.12 -20.28
N ASN A 35 -23.90 5.13 -18.98
CA ASN A 35 -22.92 5.41 -17.93
C ASN A 35 -21.83 4.32 -17.86
N LEU A 36 -22.19 3.05 -18.05
CA LEU A 36 -21.25 1.94 -18.06
C LEU A 36 -20.24 2.07 -19.21
N GLU A 37 -20.71 2.34 -20.44
CA GLU A 37 -19.83 2.56 -21.60
C GLU A 37 -18.84 3.71 -21.37
N PHE A 38 -19.27 4.77 -20.69
CA PHE A 38 -18.41 5.88 -20.33
C PHE A 38 -17.33 5.47 -19.32
N TYR A 39 -17.70 4.74 -18.26
CA TYR A 39 -16.72 4.24 -17.28
C TYR A 39 -15.73 3.24 -17.90
N ASP A 40 -16.17 2.42 -18.86
CA ASP A 40 -15.30 1.53 -19.61
C ASP A 40 -14.26 2.30 -20.42
N GLN A 41 -14.65 3.38 -21.11
CA GLN A 41 -13.72 4.26 -21.82
C GLN A 41 -12.69 4.91 -20.88
N LEU A 42 -13.13 5.38 -19.71
CA LEU A 42 -12.22 5.91 -18.68
C LEU A 42 -11.25 4.84 -18.17
N ASN A 43 -11.72 3.61 -18.01
CA ASN A 43 -10.88 2.50 -17.55
C ASN A 43 -9.86 2.10 -18.62
N GLU A 44 -10.26 1.99 -19.88
CA GLU A 44 -9.36 1.72 -21.00
C GLU A 44 -8.30 2.80 -21.14
N ARG A 45 -8.67 4.09 -21.03
CA ARG A 45 -7.71 5.20 -21.04
C ARG A 45 -6.72 5.09 -19.86
N GLY A 46 -7.24 4.80 -18.66
CA GLY A 46 -6.41 4.60 -17.47
C GLY A 46 -5.47 3.39 -17.54
N GLN A 47 -5.82 2.37 -18.33
CA GLN A 47 -4.96 1.22 -18.60
C GLN A 47 -3.83 1.53 -19.59
N GLN A 48 -4.04 2.51 -20.47
CA GLN A 48 -3.04 2.98 -21.42
C GLN A 48 -2.02 3.93 -20.77
N LEU A 49 -2.38 4.56 -19.64
CA LEU A 49 -1.47 5.40 -18.87
C LEU A 49 -0.23 4.61 -18.44
N THR A 50 0.91 5.19 -18.71
CA THR A 50 2.21 4.64 -18.42
C THR A 50 2.95 5.49 -17.42
N ILE A 51 3.98 4.91 -16.80
CA ILE A 51 4.87 5.62 -15.89
C ILE A 51 5.47 6.90 -16.50
N GLY A 52 5.63 6.97 -17.83
CA GLY A 52 6.16 8.15 -18.53
C GLY A 52 5.22 9.36 -18.43
N ASP A 53 3.92 9.10 -18.44
CA ASP A 53 2.85 10.11 -18.48
C ASP A 53 2.74 10.86 -17.14
N PHE A 54 3.06 10.19 -16.03
CA PHE A 54 3.26 10.78 -14.69
C PHE A 54 4.47 11.74 -14.60
N GLY A 55 5.18 11.99 -15.71
CA GLY A 55 6.29 12.94 -15.76
C GLY A 55 5.91 14.29 -16.35
N ASN A 56 4.91 14.29 -17.24
CA ASN A 56 4.37 15.49 -17.86
C ASN A 56 3.08 15.96 -17.15
N ASN A 57 2.55 15.12 -16.26
CA ASN A 57 1.39 15.29 -15.36
C ASN A 57 0.05 15.63 -16.03
N GLU A 58 0.01 16.34 -17.16
CA GLU A 58 -1.20 16.87 -17.77
C GLU A 58 -2.23 15.79 -18.14
N GLU A 59 -1.82 14.70 -18.78
CA GLU A 59 -2.74 13.62 -19.18
C GLU A 59 -3.22 12.79 -17.98
N THR A 60 -2.31 12.48 -17.04
CA THR A 60 -2.63 11.73 -15.83
C THR A 60 -3.51 12.53 -14.89
N ASP A 61 -3.24 13.82 -14.72
CA ASP A 61 -4.01 14.73 -13.89
C ASP A 61 -5.40 14.92 -14.50
N SER A 62 -5.48 15.19 -15.81
CA SER A 62 -6.76 15.29 -16.53
C SER A 62 -7.59 14.01 -16.40
N TRP A 63 -6.97 12.83 -16.56
CA TRP A 63 -7.67 11.56 -16.34
C TRP A 63 -8.10 11.36 -14.89
N SER A 64 -7.25 11.71 -13.92
CA SER A 64 -7.57 11.55 -12.51
C SER A 64 -8.70 12.49 -12.07
N GLU A 65 -8.68 13.74 -12.55
CA GLU A 65 -9.73 14.75 -12.34
C GLU A 65 -11.06 14.28 -12.94
N GLU A 66 -11.08 13.84 -14.20
CA GLU A 66 -12.30 13.36 -14.86
C GLU A 66 -12.86 12.12 -14.15
N VAL A 67 -12.03 11.14 -13.80
CA VAL A 67 -12.48 9.96 -13.05
C VAL A 67 -13.03 10.37 -11.68
N LEU A 68 -12.39 11.31 -10.98
CA LEU A 68 -12.88 11.79 -9.68
C LEU A 68 -14.22 12.51 -9.82
N GLU A 69 -14.36 13.44 -10.77
CA GLU A 69 -15.62 14.13 -11.04
C GLU A 69 -16.76 13.13 -11.23
N HIS A 70 -16.57 12.13 -12.07
CA HIS A 70 -17.57 11.11 -12.34
C HIS A 70 -17.81 10.12 -11.21
N LEU A 71 -16.80 9.82 -10.39
CA LEU A 71 -17.01 9.02 -9.18
C LEU A 71 -17.80 9.81 -8.14
N LEU A 72 -17.51 11.10 -7.97
CA LEU A 72 -18.09 11.95 -6.92
C LEU A 72 -19.53 12.35 -7.22
N VAL A 73 -19.87 12.71 -8.47
CA VAL A 73 -21.26 12.98 -8.90
C VAL A 73 -22.18 11.81 -8.56
N ASP A 74 -21.63 10.61 -8.66
CA ASP A 74 -22.36 9.35 -8.64
C ASP A 74 -22.26 8.63 -7.29
N ALA A 75 -21.45 9.14 -6.34
CA ALA A 75 -21.17 8.55 -5.03
C ALA A 75 -22.15 8.96 -3.92
N ASN A 76 -23.21 9.71 -4.24
CA ASN A 76 -24.14 10.33 -3.28
C ASN A 76 -24.41 9.45 -2.03
N PRO A 77 -23.89 9.77 -0.82
CA PRO A 77 -23.27 11.04 -0.42
C PRO A 77 -21.71 11.07 -0.29
N SER A 78 -20.97 9.98 -0.45
CA SER A 78 -19.51 9.98 -0.26
C SER A 78 -18.79 8.84 -1.00
N LEU A 79 -17.57 9.10 -1.46
CA LEU A 79 -16.68 8.07 -2.01
C LEU A 79 -15.77 7.52 -0.90
N ASP A 80 -15.89 6.22 -0.64
CA ASP A 80 -15.16 5.53 0.42
C ASP A 80 -13.76 5.10 -0.06
N VAL A 81 -12.71 5.56 0.62
CA VAL A 81 -11.34 5.11 0.39
C VAL A 81 -10.87 4.30 1.59
N ARG A 82 -10.51 3.05 1.32
CA ARG A 82 -10.16 2.04 2.32
C ARG A 82 -8.63 1.91 2.43
N VAL A 83 -8.09 2.18 3.60
CA VAL A 83 -6.64 2.20 3.88
C VAL A 83 -6.31 1.14 4.93
N LEU A 84 -5.58 0.11 4.53
CA LEU A 84 -4.99 -0.85 5.45
C LEU A 84 -3.59 -0.37 5.88
N TYR A 85 -3.42 -0.10 7.15
CA TYR A 85 -2.17 0.38 7.73
C TYR A 85 -1.50 -0.72 8.57
N ILE A 86 -0.25 -1.03 8.27
CA ILE A 86 0.52 -2.09 8.91
C ILE A 86 1.71 -1.45 9.66
N PRO A 87 1.73 -1.46 11.01
CA PRO A 87 2.67 -0.68 11.81
C PRO A 87 3.86 -1.50 12.35
N THR A 88 3.91 -2.78 12.01
CA THR A 88 4.51 -3.91 12.76
C THR A 88 6.00 -3.83 13.02
N ALA A 89 6.76 -3.17 12.17
CA ALA A 89 8.20 -3.06 12.35
C ALA A 89 8.57 -2.23 13.62
N SER A 90 7.61 -1.47 14.18
CA SER A 90 7.74 -0.73 15.46
C SER A 90 7.41 -1.55 16.71
N TYR A 91 6.91 -2.79 16.58
CA TYR A 91 6.36 -3.60 17.69
C TYR A 91 7.32 -4.65 18.23
N ALA A 92 8.48 -4.82 17.60
CA ALA A 92 9.53 -5.71 18.09
C ALA A 92 9.86 -5.35 19.54
N LEU A 93 9.66 -6.31 20.45
CA LEU A 93 9.97 -6.11 21.85
C LEU A 93 11.48 -6.04 22.01
N ASN A 94 11.97 -4.97 22.63
CA ASN A 94 13.38 -4.89 22.99
C ASN A 94 13.59 -5.63 24.32
N PRO A 95 14.28 -6.80 24.32
CA PRO A 95 14.52 -7.56 25.54
C PRO A 95 15.46 -6.85 26.52
N LYS A 96 16.25 -5.87 26.04
CA LYS A 96 17.16 -5.06 26.85
C LYS A 96 16.48 -3.82 27.45
N SER A 97 15.21 -3.57 27.12
CA SER A 97 14.47 -2.41 27.62
C SER A 97 14.08 -2.59 29.09
N ALA A 98 14.23 -1.53 29.89
CA ALA A 98 13.73 -1.49 31.27
C ALA A 98 12.19 -1.45 31.36
N ASN A 99 11.49 -1.24 30.24
CA ASN A 99 10.03 -1.23 30.22
C ASN A 99 9.47 -2.64 30.02
N THR A 100 8.38 -2.95 30.72
CA THR A 100 7.67 -4.22 30.55
C THR A 100 7.17 -4.40 29.10
N PRO A 101 7.04 -5.64 28.62
CA PRO A 101 6.48 -5.92 27.30
C PRO A 101 5.14 -5.22 27.03
N GLY A 102 4.25 -5.18 28.04
CA GLY A 102 2.96 -4.50 27.94
C GLY A 102 3.11 -2.99 27.68
N LYS A 103 4.03 -2.32 28.36
CA LYS A 103 4.30 -0.88 28.18
C LYS A 103 4.96 -0.59 26.84
N GLN A 104 5.84 -1.47 26.36
CA GLN A 104 6.42 -1.38 25.02
C GLN A 104 5.33 -1.49 23.95
N ARG A 105 4.45 -2.50 24.03
CA ARG A 105 3.30 -2.65 23.11
C ARG A 105 2.35 -1.47 23.18
N GLN A 106 2.07 -0.93 24.36
CA GLN A 106 1.21 0.26 24.50
C GLN A 106 1.79 1.48 23.77
N ARG A 107 3.10 1.71 23.87
CA ARG A 107 3.79 2.78 23.14
C ARG A 107 3.77 2.55 21.63
N ALA A 108 4.13 1.34 21.18
CA ALA A 108 4.09 0.98 19.77
C ALA A 108 2.68 1.17 19.17
N ARG A 109 1.62 0.85 19.93
CA ARG A 109 0.22 1.12 19.53
C ARG A 109 -0.11 2.60 19.44
N ALA A 110 0.34 3.41 20.39
CA ALA A 110 0.15 4.85 20.35
C ALA A 110 0.88 5.49 19.16
N ASP A 111 2.12 5.07 18.90
CA ASP A 111 2.93 5.55 17.78
C ASP A 111 2.34 5.10 16.44
N GLY A 112 1.91 3.83 16.34
CA GLY A 112 1.22 3.29 15.17
C GLY A 112 -0.06 4.06 14.86
N LYS A 113 -0.87 4.38 15.88
CA LYS A 113 -2.06 5.22 15.72
C LYS A 113 -1.69 6.60 15.19
N LYS A 114 -0.71 7.29 15.81
CA LYS A 114 -0.28 8.63 15.41
C LYS A 114 0.18 8.66 13.95
N ARG A 115 0.98 7.68 13.53
CA ARG A 115 1.50 7.58 12.15
C ARG A 115 0.40 7.26 11.14
N ARG A 116 -0.52 6.35 11.48
CA ARG A 116 -1.72 6.13 10.65
C ARG A 116 -2.49 7.42 10.46
N ASP A 117 -2.80 8.13 11.55
CA ASP A 117 -3.58 9.36 11.49
C ASP A 117 -2.86 10.44 10.64
N GLN A 118 -1.52 10.47 10.65
CA GLN A 118 -0.72 11.31 9.74
C GLN A 118 -0.84 10.88 8.27
N VAL A 119 -0.79 9.57 7.97
CA VAL A 119 -1.00 9.07 6.59
C VAL A 119 -2.40 9.45 6.10
N LEU A 120 -3.42 9.33 6.94
CA LEU A 120 -4.78 9.73 6.58
C LEU A 120 -4.89 11.23 6.34
N HIS A 121 -4.23 12.05 7.15
CA HIS A 121 -4.19 13.50 6.94
C HIS A 121 -3.53 13.88 5.61
N LEU A 122 -2.40 13.25 5.26
CA LEU A 122 -1.73 13.49 3.98
C LEU A 122 -2.58 13.03 2.78
N LEU A 123 -3.29 11.92 2.91
CA LEU A 123 -4.24 11.46 1.88
C LEU A 123 -5.43 12.42 1.74
N ASP A 124 -5.94 12.93 2.86
CA ASP A 124 -7.01 13.93 2.88
C ASP A 124 -6.56 15.24 2.20
N GLU A 125 -5.34 15.72 2.50
CA GLU A 125 -4.75 16.90 1.85
C GLU A 125 -4.55 16.70 0.34
N LEU A 126 -3.95 15.57 -0.06
CA LEU A 126 -3.71 15.23 -1.47
C LEU A 126 -5.01 15.24 -2.27
N MET A 127 -6.09 14.76 -1.67
CA MET A 127 -7.38 14.70 -2.34
C MET A 127 -8.16 16.02 -2.28
N THR A 128 -7.98 16.81 -1.22
CA THR A 128 -8.55 18.16 -1.12
C THR A 128 -7.98 19.09 -2.20
N ILE A 129 -6.72 18.91 -2.59
CA ILE A 129 -6.12 19.64 -3.72
C ILE A 129 -6.89 19.35 -5.03
N ILE A 130 -7.48 18.17 -5.16
CA ILE A 130 -8.25 17.77 -6.34
C ILE A 130 -9.73 18.19 -6.22
N ASP A 131 -10.19 18.59 -5.03
CA ASP A 131 -11.59 18.88 -4.74
C ASP A 131 -11.99 20.30 -5.16
N SER A 132 -12.36 20.45 -6.43
CA SER A 132 -13.11 21.61 -6.94
C SER A 132 -14.64 21.43 -6.86
N ILE A 133 -15.13 20.27 -6.39
CA ILE A 133 -16.51 19.80 -6.62
C ILE A 133 -17.31 19.68 -5.31
N GLY A 134 -16.68 19.85 -4.14
CA GLY A 134 -17.37 19.98 -2.86
C GLY A 134 -17.94 18.65 -2.33
N THR A 135 -17.39 17.52 -2.78
CA THR A 135 -17.81 16.18 -2.36
C THR A 135 -16.76 15.58 -1.42
N LYS A 136 -17.21 15.17 -0.22
CA LYS A 136 -16.33 14.70 0.84
C LYS A 136 -15.91 13.25 0.62
N LEU A 137 -14.61 12.99 0.54
CA LEU A 137 -14.06 11.64 0.64
C LEU A 137 -14.20 11.10 2.06
N ASN A 138 -14.57 9.83 2.16
CA ASN A 138 -14.64 9.13 3.43
C ASN A 138 -13.45 8.17 3.55
N LEU A 139 -12.42 8.59 4.28
CA LEU A 139 -11.26 7.74 4.55
C LEU A 139 -11.57 6.74 5.65
N GLN A 140 -11.72 5.47 5.28
CA GLN A 140 -11.88 4.34 6.18
C GLN A 140 -10.52 3.68 6.40
N ALA A 141 -10.01 3.71 7.63
CA ALA A 141 -8.69 3.16 7.93
C ALA A 141 -8.76 2.01 8.93
N ILE A 142 -7.92 1.00 8.72
CA ILE A 142 -7.77 -0.11 9.65
C ILE A 142 -6.30 -0.36 9.89
N THR A 143 -5.94 -0.51 11.16
CA THR A 143 -4.62 -0.97 11.55
C THR A 143 -4.64 -2.48 11.69
N LEU A 144 -3.78 -3.17 10.94
CA LEU A 144 -3.53 -4.60 11.07
C LEU A 144 -2.16 -4.83 11.73
N ASP A 145 -2.17 -5.42 12.92
CA ASP A 145 -0.97 -5.92 13.58
C ASP A 145 -0.70 -7.37 13.12
N LEU A 146 0.33 -7.57 12.30
CA LEU A 146 0.68 -8.91 11.77
C LEU A 146 1.26 -9.85 12.83
N ASP A 147 1.68 -9.38 14.02
CA ASP A 147 2.19 -10.28 15.07
C ASP A 147 1.06 -11.13 15.66
N ASP A 148 -0.07 -10.50 15.99
CA ASP A 148 -1.22 -11.12 16.65
C ASP A 148 -2.50 -11.16 15.82
N GLY A 149 -2.47 -10.62 14.60
CA GLY A 149 -3.62 -10.53 13.70
C GLY A 149 -4.69 -9.54 14.17
N SER A 150 -4.40 -8.70 15.16
CA SER A 150 -5.42 -7.80 15.71
C SER A 150 -5.71 -6.62 14.78
N LEU A 151 -7.00 -6.31 14.67
CA LEU A 151 -7.50 -5.15 13.93
C LEU A 151 -7.85 -4.00 14.89
N LYS A 152 -7.50 -2.77 14.50
CA LYS A 152 -7.87 -1.54 15.24
C LYS A 152 -8.37 -0.47 14.27
N GLN A 153 -9.49 0.15 14.63
CA GLN A 153 -10.08 1.25 13.87
C GLN A 153 -9.73 2.62 14.52
N PRO A 154 -9.80 3.72 13.77
CA PRO A 154 -9.87 5.07 14.31
C PRO A 154 -11.01 5.21 15.31
N VAL A 155 -10.82 6.07 16.33
CA VAL A 155 -11.87 6.37 17.29
C VAL A 155 -12.88 7.30 16.60
N GLY A 156 -14.14 6.88 16.47
CA GLY A 156 -15.20 7.68 15.83
C GLY A 156 -15.59 7.25 14.42
N SER A 157 -15.08 6.12 13.91
CA SER A 157 -15.66 5.48 12.71
C SER A 157 -17.03 4.90 13.07
N TYR A 158 -18.10 5.60 12.71
CA TYR A 158 -19.47 5.11 12.88
C TYR A 158 -19.83 4.12 11.76
N GLU A 159 -20.62 3.11 12.14
CA GLU A 159 -21.15 1.98 11.37
C GLU A 159 -20.16 0.83 11.10
N THR A 160 -20.29 -0.19 11.96
CA THR A 160 -19.51 -1.43 12.02
C THR A 160 -19.80 -2.45 10.92
N ALA A 161 -20.66 -2.13 9.95
CA ALA A 161 -21.12 -3.12 8.96
C ALA A 161 -20.09 -3.43 7.86
N SER A 162 -19.13 -2.53 7.60
CA SER A 162 -18.13 -2.69 6.54
C SER A 162 -16.72 -3.08 7.02
N ALA A 163 -16.53 -3.25 8.32
CA ALA A 163 -15.22 -3.60 8.86
C ALA A 163 -14.92 -5.11 8.67
N PRO A 164 -13.69 -5.49 8.31
CA PRO A 164 -13.27 -6.88 8.31
C PRO A 164 -13.32 -7.45 9.72
N GLU A 165 -13.82 -8.68 9.81
CA GLU A 165 -13.89 -9.43 11.07
C GLU A 165 -12.54 -10.04 11.44
N THR A 166 -11.76 -10.44 10.42
CA THR A 166 -10.47 -11.09 10.58
C THR A 166 -9.33 -10.33 9.89
N ASP A 167 -8.11 -10.61 10.32
CA ASP A 167 -6.89 -10.14 9.66
C ASP A 167 -6.87 -10.51 8.16
N LYS A 168 -7.34 -11.70 7.81
CA LYS A 168 -7.39 -12.17 6.43
C LYS A 168 -8.39 -11.39 5.61
N ASP A 169 -9.59 -11.18 6.15
CA ASP A 169 -10.65 -10.39 5.51
C ASP A 169 -10.17 -8.96 5.22
N SER A 170 -9.32 -8.39 6.08
CA SER A 170 -8.77 -7.05 5.86
C SER A 170 -7.88 -6.94 4.60
N LEU A 171 -7.36 -8.05 4.10
CA LEU A 171 -6.55 -8.14 2.88
C LEU A 171 -7.35 -8.70 1.69
N THR A 172 -8.45 -9.42 1.94
CA THR A 172 -9.24 -10.09 0.91
C THR A 172 -10.57 -9.37 0.69
N THR A 173 -11.59 -9.69 1.49
CA THR A 173 -12.98 -9.26 1.29
C THR A 173 -13.20 -7.78 1.57
N TRP A 174 -12.44 -7.19 2.49
CA TRP A 174 -12.46 -5.74 2.73
C TRP A 174 -11.87 -4.95 1.56
N ASN A 175 -11.08 -5.62 0.71
CA ASN A 175 -10.55 -5.11 -0.55
C ASN A 175 -9.94 -3.71 -0.43
N PRO A 176 -8.84 -3.52 0.32
CA PRO A 176 -8.28 -2.20 0.58
C PRO A 176 -7.86 -1.51 -0.73
N HIS A 177 -7.97 -0.18 -0.75
CA HIS A 177 -7.47 0.64 -1.86
C HIS A 177 -6.00 0.98 -1.71
N VAL A 178 -5.53 1.12 -0.47
CA VAL A 178 -4.14 1.39 -0.12
C VAL A 178 -3.71 0.43 0.97
N ILE A 179 -2.56 -0.20 0.79
CA ILE A 179 -1.87 -0.95 1.84
C ILE A 179 -0.58 -0.18 2.16
N TYR A 180 -0.54 0.43 3.34
CA TYR A 180 0.62 1.18 3.80
C TYR A 180 1.38 0.37 4.85
N VAL A 181 2.66 0.09 4.60
CA VAL A 181 3.54 -0.66 5.50
C VAL A 181 4.63 0.27 6.04
N GLU A 182 4.56 0.53 7.33
CA GLU A 182 5.46 1.46 8.02
C GLU A 182 6.88 0.88 8.20
N GLY A 183 7.85 1.76 8.45
CA GLY A 183 9.23 1.39 8.78
C GLY A 183 9.39 0.82 10.20
N GLY A 184 10.59 0.27 10.46
CA GLY A 184 11.01 -0.31 11.74
C GLY A 184 12.00 -1.44 11.52
N ASN A 185 11.94 -2.52 12.30
CA ASN A 185 12.76 -3.72 12.08
C ASN A 185 12.19 -4.65 10.99
N THR A 186 12.93 -4.80 9.90
CA THR A 186 12.62 -5.59 8.70
C THR A 186 12.54 -7.08 9.00
N PHE A 187 13.43 -7.62 9.83
CA PHE A 187 13.43 -9.04 10.18
C PHE A 187 12.19 -9.42 11.00
N TRP A 188 11.80 -8.55 11.93
CA TRP A 188 10.55 -8.73 12.66
C TRP A 188 9.33 -8.63 11.75
N LEU A 189 9.28 -7.64 10.85
CA LEU A 189 8.22 -7.51 9.86
C LEU A 189 8.09 -8.77 9.01
N GLN A 190 9.19 -9.28 8.46
CA GLN A 190 9.21 -10.50 7.66
C GLN A 190 8.81 -11.72 8.49
N HIS A 191 9.27 -11.83 9.74
CA HIS A 191 8.83 -12.89 10.64
C HIS A 191 7.31 -12.90 10.84
N CYS A 192 6.69 -11.74 11.07
CA CYS A 192 5.23 -11.65 11.22
C CYS A 192 4.50 -12.01 9.91
N ILE A 193 5.03 -11.58 8.75
CA ILE A 193 4.50 -11.95 7.43
C ILE A 193 4.51 -13.48 7.26
N ASP A 194 5.64 -14.13 7.56
CA ASP A 194 5.81 -15.58 7.43
C ASP A 194 4.93 -16.33 8.43
N LYS A 195 4.98 -15.96 9.72
CA LYS A 195 4.19 -16.56 10.81
C LYS A 195 2.70 -16.55 10.51
N GLY A 196 2.20 -15.44 9.96
CA GLY A 196 0.79 -15.27 9.62
C GLY A 196 0.41 -15.72 8.21
N ASN A 197 1.35 -16.23 7.39
CA ASN A 197 1.12 -16.56 5.98
C ASN A 197 0.54 -15.38 5.15
N TYR A 198 0.97 -14.15 5.43
CA TYR A 198 0.44 -12.94 4.78
C TYR A 198 1.04 -12.66 3.41
N SER A 199 2.18 -13.27 3.07
CA SER A 199 2.92 -12.96 1.83
C SER A 199 2.04 -13.12 0.57
N LYS A 200 1.34 -14.25 0.46
CA LYS A 200 0.42 -14.50 -0.64
C LYS A 200 -0.72 -13.49 -0.68
N LEU A 201 -1.33 -13.20 0.48
CA LEU A 201 -2.50 -12.33 0.58
C LEU A 201 -2.17 -10.87 0.26
N ILE A 202 -1.04 -10.36 0.74
CA ILE A 202 -0.59 -9.00 0.41
C ILE A 202 -0.26 -8.90 -1.08
N LYS A 203 0.39 -9.90 -1.66
CA LYS A 203 0.65 -9.94 -3.11
C LYS A 203 -0.64 -9.92 -3.91
N GLU A 204 -1.59 -10.80 -3.59
CA GLU A 204 -2.88 -10.88 -4.28
C GLU A 204 -3.67 -9.59 -4.12
N ALA A 205 -3.66 -8.97 -2.92
CA ALA A 205 -4.32 -7.70 -2.67
C ALA A 205 -3.73 -6.54 -3.48
N CYS A 206 -2.44 -6.59 -3.84
CA CYS A 206 -1.72 -5.50 -4.53
C CYS A 206 -1.50 -5.73 -6.03
N THR A 207 -1.87 -6.88 -6.58
CA THR A 207 -1.58 -7.23 -7.99
C THR A 207 -2.87 -7.37 -8.81
N GLY A 208 -2.74 -7.30 -10.14
CA GLY A 208 -3.86 -7.34 -11.07
C GLY A 208 -4.51 -5.97 -11.30
N ASN A 209 -5.61 -5.95 -12.04
CA ASN A 209 -6.30 -4.72 -12.45
C ASN A 209 -6.98 -3.99 -11.27
N ASP A 210 -7.29 -4.73 -10.20
CA ASP A 210 -7.94 -4.23 -8.97
C ASP A 210 -7.00 -4.18 -7.77
N GLY A 211 -5.69 -4.21 -8.03
CA GLY A 211 -4.67 -4.17 -7.00
C GLY A 211 -4.76 -2.90 -6.14
N ALA A 212 -4.63 -3.07 -4.84
CA ALA A 212 -4.38 -2.00 -3.89
C ALA A 212 -3.02 -1.35 -4.17
N VAL A 213 -2.91 -0.04 -3.97
CA VAL A 213 -1.61 0.63 -4.00
C VAL A 213 -0.81 0.21 -2.77
N TYR A 214 0.35 -0.41 -2.98
CA TYR A 214 1.29 -0.72 -1.92
C TYR A 214 2.23 0.47 -1.66
N CYS A 215 2.26 0.96 -0.43
CA CYS A 215 3.17 2.02 0.01
C CYS A 215 4.06 1.47 1.13
N GLY A 216 5.32 1.14 0.81
CA GLY A 216 6.29 0.66 1.78
C GLY A 216 7.26 1.75 2.19
N LYS A 217 7.41 1.99 3.50
CA LYS A 217 8.42 2.90 4.04
C LYS A 217 9.54 2.12 4.72
N SER A 218 10.80 2.42 4.40
CA SER A 218 11.97 1.80 5.04
C SER A 218 11.89 0.27 5.02
N ALA A 219 11.72 -0.40 6.15
CA ALA A 219 11.45 -1.85 6.24
C ALA A 219 10.32 -2.32 5.31
N GLY A 220 9.24 -1.56 5.18
CA GLY A 220 8.15 -1.85 4.23
C GLY A 220 8.63 -1.83 2.78
N ALA A 221 9.55 -0.92 2.42
CA ALA A 221 10.14 -0.89 1.07
C ALA A 221 11.09 -2.07 0.83
N ILE A 222 11.85 -2.49 1.86
CA ILE A 222 12.75 -3.64 1.77
C ILE A 222 11.96 -4.92 1.51
N VAL A 223 10.91 -5.20 2.28
CA VAL A 223 10.10 -6.42 2.09
C VAL A 223 9.32 -6.41 0.77
N ALA A 224 9.12 -5.25 0.15
CA ALA A 224 8.50 -5.16 -1.18
C ALA A 224 9.44 -5.59 -2.32
N GLY A 225 10.76 -5.50 -2.11
CA GLY A 225 11.78 -5.96 -3.03
C GLY A 225 11.85 -7.49 -3.18
N SER A 226 12.79 -7.94 -4.01
CA SER A 226 13.03 -9.37 -4.28
C SER A 226 13.61 -10.12 -3.08
N ASN A 227 14.46 -9.46 -2.29
CA ASN A 227 15.16 -10.04 -1.14
C ASN A 227 15.25 -9.01 0.02
N VAL A 228 15.06 -9.48 1.25
CA VAL A 228 15.13 -8.65 2.46
C VAL A 228 16.56 -8.46 2.97
N SER A 229 17.54 -9.13 2.36
CA SER A 229 18.93 -9.17 2.81
C SER A 229 19.62 -7.80 2.80
N THR A 230 19.09 -6.80 2.09
CA THR A 230 19.59 -5.41 2.16
C THR A 230 19.50 -4.83 3.57
N ALA A 231 18.58 -5.31 4.42
CA ALA A 231 18.49 -4.95 5.83
C ALA A 231 19.73 -5.39 6.64
N THR A 232 20.49 -6.38 6.15
CA THR A 232 21.68 -6.90 6.83
C THR A 232 22.91 -5.97 6.67
N TRP A 233 22.86 -4.98 5.78
CA TRP A 233 24.06 -4.26 5.35
C TRP A 233 24.52 -3.19 6.34
N LYS A 234 23.58 -2.37 6.83
CA LYS A 234 23.88 -1.24 7.74
C LYS A 234 23.92 -1.64 9.21
N GLY A 235 23.37 -2.81 9.53
CA GLY A 235 23.19 -3.27 10.90
C GLY A 235 22.17 -2.47 11.73
N TRP A 236 21.26 -1.75 11.07
CA TRP A 236 20.19 -0.99 11.74
C TRP A 236 19.05 -1.88 12.22
N ASP A 237 18.80 -2.97 11.49
CA ASP A 237 17.82 -3.99 11.81
C ASP A 237 18.49 -5.08 12.65
N GLU A 238 18.01 -5.31 13.87
CA GLU A 238 18.53 -6.33 14.79
C GLU A 238 17.84 -7.69 14.54
N PRO A 239 18.53 -8.72 14.01
CA PRO A 239 17.92 -10.04 13.79
C PRO A 239 17.61 -10.77 15.11
N SER A 240 18.30 -10.45 16.20
CA SER A 240 18.10 -11.13 17.50
C SER A 240 16.70 -10.95 18.10
N VAL A 241 15.86 -10.08 17.52
CA VAL A 241 14.46 -9.90 17.94
C VAL A 241 13.56 -11.03 17.42
N VAL A 242 14.03 -11.84 16.48
CA VAL A 242 13.26 -12.95 15.86
C VAL A 242 13.73 -14.29 16.43
N PRO A 243 12.88 -14.99 17.21
CA PRO A 243 13.22 -16.31 17.74
C PRO A 243 13.48 -17.33 16.61
N GLY A 244 14.60 -18.03 16.70
CA GLY A 244 15.05 -19.03 15.73
C GLY A 244 15.76 -18.46 14.49
N ARG A 245 15.85 -17.14 14.33
CA ARG A 245 16.56 -16.45 13.23
C ARG A 245 17.37 -15.25 13.72
N GLU A 246 18.15 -15.46 14.77
CA GLU A 246 18.83 -14.39 15.52
C GLU A 246 20.10 -13.84 14.84
N THR A 247 20.54 -14.39 13.71
CA THR A 247 21.79 -13.99 13.04
C THR A 247 21.57 -13.54 11.60
N TYR A 248 22.37 -12.57 11.11
CA TYR A 248 22.24 -12.04 9.75
C TYR A 248 22.33 -13.11 8.65
N ASN A 249 23.16 -14.15 8.83
CA ASN A 249 23.31 -15.23 7.85
C ASN A 249 21.98 -15.95 7.57
N GLN A 250 21.07 -16.01 8.54
CA GLN A 250 19.76 -16.64 8.37
C GLN A 250 18.79 -15.81 7.53
N TRP A 251 19.15 -14.59 7.15
CA TRP A 251 18.32 -13.66 6.38
C TRP A 251 18.83 -13.38 4.97
N MET A 252 19.99 -13.93 4.58
CA MET A 252 20.62 -13.65 3.28
C MET A 252 19.80 -14.10 2.07
N ASP A 253 19.07 -15.21 2.19
CA ASP A 253 18.24 -15.79 1.12
C ASP A 253 16.75 -15.54 1.29
N CYS A 254 16.38 -14.64 2.21
CA CYS A 254 15.01 -14.44 2.60
C CYS A 254 14.29 -13.55 1.56
N LYS A 255 13.38 -14.16 0.79
CA LYS A 255 12.66 -13.46 -0.28
C LYS A 255 11.63 -12.48 0.26
N GLY A 256 11.54 -11.32 -0.38
CA GLY A 256 10.46 -10.36 -0.17
C GLY A 256 9.26 -10.63 -1.07
N PHE A 257 8.43 -9.62 -1.29
CA PHE A 257 7.28 -9.71 -2.17
C PHE A 257 7.66 -9.76 -3.65
N GLY A 258 8.81 -9.21 -4.04
CA GLY A 258 9.23 -9.18 -5.43
C GLY A 258 8.29 -8.35 -6.31
N PHE A 259 7.74 -7.26 -5.77
CA PHE A 259 6.97 -6.31 -6.59
C PHE A 259 7.82 -5.61 -7.65
N PHE A 260 9.15 -5.65 -7.48
CA PHE A 260 10.15 -5.07 -8.39
C PHE A 260 10.90 -6.15 -9.19
N GLY A 261 10.27 -7.29 -9.46
CA GLY A 261 10.93 -8.42 -10.10
C GLY A 261 12.12 -8.92 -9.25
N ASP A 262 13.31 -8.97 -9.85
CA ASP A 262 14.54 -9.40 -9.19
C ASP A 262 15.26 -8.28 -8.41
N ALA A 263 14.73 -7.05 -8.43
CA ALA A 263 15.33 -5.92 -7.73
C ALA A 263 15.01 -5.88 -6.22
N SER A 264 16.03 -5.60 -5.41
CA SER A 264 15.91 -5.33 -3.97
C SER A 264 16.06 -3.84 -3.66
N ILE A 265 15.51 -3.40 -2.52
CA ILE A 265 15.54 -1.98 -2.11
C ILE A 265 16.54 -1.78 -0.98
N PHE A 266 17.37 -0.74 -1.08
CA PHE A 266 18.26 -0.25 -0.03
C PHE A 266 17.85 1.19 0.36
N PRO A 267 17.05 1.37 1.42
CA PRO A 267 16.57 2.69 1.84
C PRO A 267 17.60 3.44 2.69
N HIS A 268 17.37 4.75 2.88
CA HIS A 268 18.23 5.65 3.65
C HIS A 268 19.67 5.69 3.11
N MET A 269 19.80 5.74 1.79
CA MET A 269 21.05 5.94 1.10
C MET A 269 21.60 7.33 1.41
N ASN A 270 22.88 7.40 1.71
CA ASN A 270 23.63 8.64 1.79
C ASN A 270 25.08 8.36 1.37
N ASP A 271 25.93 9.38 1.37
CA ASP A 271 27.28 9.24 0.84
C ASP A 271 28.18 8.34 1.71
N ASP A 272 27.87 8.19 3.00
CA ASP A 272 28.59 7.30 3.92
C ASP A 272 28.45 5.81 3.52
N TRP A 273 27.35 5.47 2.82
CA TRP A 273 27.05 4.10 2.42
C TRP A 273 27.59 3.71 1.04
N ASN A 274 28.22 4.64 0.28
CA ASN A 274 28.68 4.38 -1.08
C ASN A 274 29.61 3.16 -1.18
N MET A 275 30.66 3.11 -0.37
CA MET A 275 31.62 1.99 -0.39
C MET A 275 30.96 0.65 -0.02
N LEU A 276 30.07 0.67 0.98
CA LEU A 276 29.34 -0.52 1.41
C LEU A 276 28.44 -1.05 0.29
N VAL A 277 27.66 -0.17 -0.34
CA VAL A 277 26.77 -0.54 -1.45
C VAL A 277 27.56 -1.08 -2.64
N GLU A 278 28.69 -0.46 -2.97
CA GLU A 278 29.56 -0.93 -4.06
C GLU A 278 30.14 -2.31 -3.76
N GLU A 279 30.65 -2.54 -2.54
CA GLU A 279 31.12 -3.85 -2.08
C GLU A 279 30.02 -4.91 -2.23
N LYS A 280 28.80 -4.61 -1.75
CA LYS A 280 27.67 -5.56 -1.80
C LYS A 280 27.20 -5.82 -3.23
N ARG A 281 27.15 -4.81 -4.09
CA ARG A 281 26.82 -4.97 -5.52
C ARG A 281 27.84 -5.82 -6.25
N ASN A 282 29.13 -5.66 -5.97
CA ASN A 282 30.19 -6.46 -6.59
C ASN A 282 30.15 -7.94 -6.18
N ALA A 283 29.50 -8.25 -5.05
CA ALA A 283 29.28 -9.62 -4.58
C ALA A 283 27.98 -10.26 -5.10
N MET A 284 27.14 -9.50 -5.82
CA MET A 284 25.87 -9.98 -6.37
C MET A 284 26.04 -10.69 -7.70
N THR A 285 25.08 -11.53 -8.03
CA THR A 285 24.96 -12.09 -9.39
C THR A 285 24.57 -11.00 -10.40
N PRO A 286 24.94 -11.13 -11.68
CA PRO A 286 24.57 -10.14 -12.71
C PRO A 286 23.06 -9.89 -12.87
N GLU A 287 22.25 -10.88 -12.50
CA GLU A 287 20.78 -10.81 -12.56
C GLU A 287 20.16 -10.06 -11.37
N GLU A 288 20.87 -9.98 -10.24
CA GLU A 288 20.41 -9.27 -9.05
C GLU A 288 20.64 -7.77 -9.18
N THR A 289 19.63 -6.97 -8.84
CA THR A 289 19.74 -5.51 -8.84
C THR A 289 19.33 -4.93 -7.51
N VAL A 290 19.94 -3.79 -7.14
CA VAL A 290 19.59 -3.05 -5.92
C VAL A 290 19.34 -1.58 -6.22
N HIS A 291 18.17 -1.11 -5.81
CA HIS A 291 17.78 0.28 -5.88
C HIS A 291 18.06 0.97 -4.55
N CYS A 292 19.02 1.89 -4.57
CA CYS A 292 19.36 2.70 -3.42
C CYS A 292 18.49 3.94 -3.42
N LEU A 293 17.76 4.18 -2.32
CA LEU A 293 16.85 5.30 -2.15
C LEU A 293 17.35 6.19 -1.01
N ARG A 294 17.59 7.47 -1.28
CA ARG A 294 17.81 8.52 -0.28
C ARG A 294 16.51 8.79 0.51
N GLU A 295 16.57 9.62 1.55
CA GLU A 295 15.40 9.93 2.39
C GLU A 295 14.26 10.58 1.60
N GLU A 296 14.64 11.42 0.64
CA GLU A 296 13.76 12.14 -0.27
C GLU A 296 13.41 11.36 -1.55
N ASP A 297 13.93 10.15 -1.74
CA ASP A 297 13.67 9.35 -2.93
C ASP A 297 12.42 8.49 -2.77
N VAL A 298 11.63 8.39 -3.85
CA VAL A 298 10.55 7.41 -3.98
C VAL A 298 10.77 6.55 -5.23
N CYS A 299 10.54 5.26 -5.08
CA CYS A 299 10.48 4.31 -6.18
C CYS A 299 9.02 3.95 -6.44
N CYS A 300 8.53 4.23 -7.65
CA CYS A 300 7.17 3.90 -8.07
C CYS A 300 7.22 2.85 -9.18
N VAL A 301 6.40 1.82 -9.04
CA VAL A 301 6.24 0.75 -10.04
C VAL A 301 4.78 0.65 -10.43
N ILE A 302 4.55 0.57 -11.75
CA ILE A 302 3.23 0.39 -12.34
C ILE A 302 3.37 -0.67 -13.43
N GLY A 303 2.80 -1.86 -13.19
CA GLY A 303 2.97 -3.01 -14.07
C GLY A 303 4.45 -3.44 -14.16
N GLU A 304 4.96 -3.62 -15.38
CA GLU A 304 6.37 -3.97 -15.63
C GLU A 304 7.31 -2.75 -15.66
N ARG A 305 6.78 -1.54 -15.49
CA ARG A 305 7.57 -0.30 -15.59
C ARG A 305 7.97 0.20 -14.20
N GLU A 306 9.20 0.70 -14.11
CA GLU A 306 9.76 1.32 -12.92
C GLU A 306 10.11 2.79 -13.20
N ARG A 307 9.78 3.69 -12.27
CA ARG A 307 10.24 5.08 -12.26
C ARG A 307 10.78 5.43 -10.89
N ARG A 308 11.92 6.10 -10.87
CA ARG A 308 12.46 6.75 -9.67
C ARG A 308 12.34 8.25 -9.82
N PHE A 309 11.92 8.90 -8.75
CA PHE A 309 11.88 10.34 -8.68
C PHE A 309 12.29 10.80 -7.28
N VAL A 310 12.94 11.96 -7.25
CA VAL A 310 13.24 12.68 -6.01
C VAL A 310 12.01 13.49 -5.67
N VAL A 311 11.47 13.33 -4.47
CA VAL A 311 10.33 14.11 -4.02
C VAL A 311 10.85 15.36 -3.34
N SER A 312 10.47 16.54 -3.86
CA SER A 312 10.69 17.79 -3.16
C SER A 312 9.61 17.95 -2.08
N GLY A 313 10.00 17.81 -0.82
CA GLY A 313 9.12 18.03 0.34
C GLY A 313 9.94 18.48 1.55
N PRO A 314 9.29 19.00 2.61
CA PRO A 314 9.99 19.27 3.86
C PRO A 314 10.65 17.97 4.37
N ALA A 315 11.87 18.08 4.89
CA ALA A 315 12.57 16.94 5.48
C ALA A 315 11.67 16.27 6.56
N PRO A 316 11.62 14.92 6.60
CA PRO A 316 10.74 14.17 7.49
C PRO A 316 11.02 14.39 8.99
#